data_AF-A0A6G8J2Z8-F1
#
_entry.id   AF-A0A6G8J2Z8-F1
#
_cell.length_a   1.000
_cell.length_b   1.000
_cell.length_c   1.000
_cell.angle_alpha   90.00
_cell.angle_beta   90.00
_cell.angle_gamma   90.00
#
_symmetry.space_group_name_H-M   'P 1'
#
loop_
_entity.id
_entity.type
_entity.pdbx_description
1 polymer ?
#
loop_
_entity_poly.entity_id
_entity_poly.type
_entity_poly.pdbx_seq_one_letter_code
_entity_poly.pdbx_strand_id
1 'polypeptide(L)'
;MDVLHYSRIIFVGQKLTNEIANNVQGLLIGLSRANPKHNFNMLINCKGGWATAGIAVADTMDWVTPNVTTLNVGTAFSVGSLILCAGQKGDRIAYPNSSGRANAF
;
A
#
# COMPACT_ATOMS: atom_id res chain seq x y z
N MET A 1 -8.97 -11.44 7.63
CA MET A 1 -8.10 -10.76 6.65
C MET A 1 -7.18 -11.79 5.99
N ASP A 2 -7.64 -13.03 5.71
CA ASP A 2 -6.72 -14.20 5.82
C ASP A 2 -6.32 -14.92 4.53
N VAL A 3 -6.81 -14.50 3.35
CA VAL A 3 -6.47 -15.19 2.09
C VAL A 3 -5.33 -14.50 1.32
N LEU A 4 -5.02 -13.23 1.61
CA LEU A 4 -4.06 -12.45 0.79
C LEU A 4 -2.61 -12.48 1.29
N HIS A 5 -2.35 -12.89 2.55
CA HIS A 5 -1.02 -12.80 3.16
C HIS A 5 0.00 -13.75 2.52
N TYR A 6 -0.41 -14.96 2.13
CA TYR A 6 0.50 -15.93 1.49
C TYR A 6 1.01 -15.45 0.12
N SER A 7 0.23 -14.61 -0.57
CA SER A 7 0.59 -14.09 -1.90
C SER A 7 1.31 -12.75 -1.86
N ARG A 8 1.62 -12.20 -0.67
CA ARG A 8 2.18 -10.84 -0.50
C ARG A 8 1.34 -9.75 -1.17
N ILE A 9 0.03 -9.97 -1.13
CA ILE A 9 -0.96 -9.01 -1.59
C ILE A 9 -1.52 -8.31 -0.35
N ILE A 10 -1.46 -6.99 -0.31
CA ILE A 10 -2.00 -6.19 0.78
C ILE A 10 -3.11 -5.32 0.20
N PHE A 11 -4.34 -5.46 0.71
CA PHE A 11 -5.48 -4.68 0.23
C PHE A 11 -5.87 -3.59 1.21
N VAL A 12 -5.66 -2.34 0.83
CA VAL A 12 -6.09 -1.13 1.55
C VAL A 12 -7.43 -0.69 0.97
N GLY A 13 -8.49 -1.40 1.33
CA GLY A 13 -9.84 -1.24 0.77
C GLY A 13 -10.80 -0.35 1.55
N GLN A 14 -10.35 0.26 2.65
CA GLN A 14 -11.18 1.07 3.54
C GLN A 14 -10.41 2.27 4.08
N LYS A 15 -11.07 3.15 4.84
CA LYS A 15 -10.44 4.32 5.47
C LYS A 15 -9.25 3.86 6.32
N LEU A 16 -8.10 4.50 6.15
CA LEU A 16 -6.89 4.12 6.88
C LEU A 16 -6.97 4.60 8.34
N THR A 17 -7.22 3.65 9.26
CA THR A 17 -7.18 3.86 10.71
C THR A 17 -5.81 3.46 11.27
N ASN A 18 -5.50 3.84 12.51
CA ASN A 18 -4.28 3.38 13.19
C ASN A 18 -4.21 1.85 13.28
N GLU A 19 -5.35 1.19 13.54
CA GLU A 19 -5.44 -0.27 13.60
C GLU A 19 -5.08 -0.92 12.26
N ILE A 20 -5.66 -0.43 11.16
CA ILE A 20 -5.37 -0.96 9.82
C ILE A 20 -3.93 -0.68 9.44
N ALA A 21 -3.43 0.52 9.74
CA ALA A 21 -2.03 0.86 9.49
C ALA A 21 -1.08 -0.05 10.27
N ASN A 22 -1.37 -0.37 11.53
CA ASN A 22 -0.57 -1.32 12.32
C ASN A 22 -0.58 -2.72 11.70
N ASN A 23 -1.74 -3.18 11.21
CA ASN A 23 -1.84 -4.46 10.51
C ASN A 23 -1.02 -4.47 9.20
N VAL A 24 -1.13 -3.42 8.39
CA VAL A 24 -0.36 -3.27 7.15
C VAL A 24 1.14 -3.26 7.42
N GLN A 25 1.60 -2.49 8.42
CA GLN A 25 3.02 -2.45 8.83
C GLN A 25 3.50 -3.83 9.31
N GLY A 26 2.72 -4.50 10.15
CA GLY A 26 3.04 -5.84 10.64
C GLY A 26 3.20 -6.87 9.51
N LEU A 27 2.34 -6.79 8.49
CA LEU A 27 2.44 -7.64 7.30
C LEU A 27 3.68 -7.33 6.46
N LEU A 28 3.96 -6.04 6.20
CA LEU A 28 5.16 -5.62 5.48
C LEU A 28 6.42 -6.14 6.18
N ILE A 29 6.53 -5.93 7.50
CA ILE A 29 7.69 -6.34 8.29
C ILE A 29 7.80 -7.87 8.36
N GLY A 30 6.71 -8.56 8.72
CA GLY A 30 6.71 -10.01 8.91
C GLY A 30 7.05 -10.77 7.63
N LEU A 31 6.40 -10.39 6.51
CA LEU A 31 6.66 -11.00 5.22
C LEU A 31 8.03 -10.59 4.67
N SER A 32 8.47 -9.33 4.86
CA SER A 32 9.82 -8.90 4.46
C SER A 32 10.90 -9.80 5.10
N ARG A 33 10.78 -10.10 6.39
CA ARG A 33 11.70 -11.00 7.11
C ARG A 33 11.62 -12.45 6.63
N ALA A 34 10.43 -12.95 6.30
CA ALA A 34 10.24 -14.34 5.86
C ALA A 34 10.85 -14.62 4.48
N ASN A 35 10.78 -13.68 3.54
CA ASN A 35 11.45 -13.77 2.25
C ASN A 35 11.70 -12.36 1.69
N PRO A 36 12.92 -11.82 1.83
CA PRO A 36 13.24 -10.44 1.43
C PRO A 36 13.38 -10.26 -0.09
N LYS A 37 13.40 -11.34 -0.88
CA LYS A 37 13.57 -11.28 -2.35
C LYS A 37 12.25 -11.10 -3.11
N HIS A 38 11.11 -11.24 -2.43
CA HIS A 38 9.81 -11.22 -3.07
C HIS A 38 9.05 -9.93 -2.74
N ASN A 39 8.81 -9.14 -3.78
CA ASN A 39 8.11 -7.86 -3.73
C ASN A 39 6.65 -8.01 -3.28
N PHE A 40 6.07 -6.88 -2.86
CA PHE A 40 4.67 -6.76 -2.45
C PHE A 40 3.82 -6.16 -3.56
N ASN A 41 2.54 -6.56 -3.58
CA ASN A 41 1.51 -5.87 -4.35
C ASN A 41 0.51 -5.25 -3.39
N MET A 42 0.45 -3.92 -3.36
CA MET A 42 -0.47 -3.17 -2.52
C MET A 42 -1.61 -2.61 -3.36
N LEU A 43 -2.80 -3.17 -3.19
CA LEU A 43 -4.01 -2.74 -3.87
C LEU A 43 -4.70 -1.67 -3.04
N ILE A 44 -5.06 -0.56 -3.68
CA ILE A 44 -5.55 0.64 -3.00
C ILE A 44 -6.95 0.97 -3.50
N ASN A 45 -7.90 0.98 -2.58
CA ASN A 45 -9.24 1.53 -2.75
C ASN A 45 -9.60 2.29 -1.47
N CYS A 46 -8.96 3.43 -1.26
CA CYS A 46 -9.00 4.20 -0.03
C CYS A 46 -9.27 5.68 -0.31
N LYS A 47 -10.32 6.21 0.31
CA LYS A 47 -10.70 7.63 0.23
C LYS A 47 -9.98 8.54 1.23
N GLY A 48 -9.05 8.00 2.02
CA GLY A 48 -8.28 8.75 3.02
C GLY A 48 -8.28 8.09 4.40
N GLY A 49 -7.88 8.83 5.41
CA GLY A 49 -7.69 8.30 6.76
C GLY A 49 -6.95 9.27 7.67
N TRP A 50 -6.32 8.75 8.70
CA TRP A 50 -5.43 9.56 9.54
C TRP A 50 -4.11 9.79 8.83
N ALA A 51 -3.66 11.06 8.78
CA ALA A 51 -2.42 11.43 8.11
C ALA A 51 -1.21 10.71 8.70
N THR A 52 -1.11 10.65 10.03
CA THR A 52 -0.02 9.96 10.76
C THR A 52 0.01 8.46 10.47
N ALA A 53 -1.16 7.82 10.36
CA ALA A 53 -1.26 6.42 9.97
C ALA A 53 -0.75 6.19 8.54
N GLY A 54 -1.03 7.13 7.63
CA GLY A 54 -0.54 7.12 6.26
C GLY A 54 0.98 7.21 6.16
N ILE A 55 1.55 8.17 6.90
CA ILE A 55 3.00 8.38 6.97
C ILE A 55 3.69 7.14 7.54
N ALA A 56 3.18 6.57 8.63
CA ALA A 56 3.76 5.35 9.21
C ALA A 56 3.78 4.16 8.23
N VAL A 57 2.73 4.01 7.42
CA VAL A 57 2.71 2.99 6.35
C VAL A 57 3.74 3.30 5.27
N ALA A 58 3.82 4.54 4.79
CA ALA A 58 4.78 4.94 3.77
C ALA A 58 6.24 4.75 4.24
N ASP A 59 6.57 5.21 5.44
CA ASP A 59 7.89 5.02 6.05
C ASP A 59 8.25 3.53 6.17
N THR A 60 7.26 2.69 6.50
CA THR A 60 7.48 1.24 6.57
C THR A 60 7.67 0.62 5.19
N MET A 61 6.99 1.12 4.15
CA MET A 61 7.21 0.68 2.77
C MET A 61 8.64 0.98 2.30
N ASP A 62 9.19 2.14 2.69
CA ASP A 62 10.58 2.51 2.39
C ASP A 62 11.60 1.75 3.25
N TRP A 63 11.23 1.37 4.48
CA TRP A 63 12.10 0.67 5.41
C TRP A 63 12.30 -0.82 5.06
N VAL A 64 11.27 -1.49 4.54
CA VAL A 64 11.38 -2.92 4.18
C VAL A 64 12.22 -3.11 2.91
N THR A 65 12.97 -4.21 2.85
CA THR A 65 13.85 -4.51 1.70
C THR A 65 13.11 -4.79 0.38
N PRO A 66 11.98 -5.54 0.34
CA PRO A 66 11.29 -5.81 -0.92
C PRO A 66 10.55 -4.57 -1.43
N ASN A 67 10.58 -4.35 -2.75
CA ASN A 67 9.82 -3.26 -3.37
C ASN A 67 8.31 -3.46 -3.16
N VAL A 68 7.58 -2.34 -3.07
CA VAL A 68 6.12 -2.34 -3.00
C VAL A 68 5.54 -1.75 -4.27
N THR A 69 4.97 -2.62 -5.12
CA THR A 69 4.15 -2.20 -6.27
C THR A 69 2.80 -1.72 -5.74
N THR A 70 2.33 -0.56 -6.18
CA THR A 70 1.02 -0.03 -5.77
C THR A 70 0.06 -0.02 -6.94
N LEU A 71 -1.18 -0.46 -6.71
CA LEU A 71 -2.22 -0.52 -7.72
C LEU A 71 -3.50 0.16 -7.21
N ASN A 72 -3.87 1.30 -7.80
CA ASN A 72 -5.16 1.93 -7.53
C ASN A 72 -6.27 1.16 -8.28
N VAL A 73 -7.08 0.42 -7.52
CA VAL A 73 -8.16 -0.44 -8.05
C VAL A 73 -9.55 0.20 -7.98
N GLY A 74 -9.65 1.47 -7.57
CA GLY A 74 -10.93 2.17 -7.55
C GLY A 74 -10.77 3.63 -7.18
N THR A 75 -10.27 3.91 -5.98
CA THR A 75 -10.08 5.28 -5.51
C THR A 75 -8.84 5.40 -4.64
N ALA A 76 -8.04 6.43 -4.87
CA ALA A 76 -6.92 6.81 -4.02
C ALA A 76 -6.95 8.32 -3.76
N PHE A 77 -7.55 8.74 -2.65
CA PHE A 77 -7.61 10.16 -2.27
C PHE A 77 -6.93 10.41 -0.91
N SER A 78 -6.36 11.59 -0.74
CA SER A 78 -5.71 12.02 0.52
C SER A 78 -4.62 11.02 0.94
N VAL A 79 -4.75 10.37 2.09
CA VAL A 79 -3.82 9.34 2.55
C VAL A 79 -3.74 8.15 1.58
N GLY A 80 -4.84 7.83 0.88
CA GLY A 80 -4.82 6.81 -0.17
C GLY A 80 -3.90 7.17 -1.33
N SER A 81 -3.87 8.45 -1.75
CA SER A 81 -2.93 8.92 -2.77
C SER A 81 -1.49 8.98 -2.25
N LEU A 82 -1.27 9.29 -0.97
CA LEU A 82 0.06 9.24 -0.35
C LEU A 82 0.65 7.84 -0.42
N ILE A 83 -0.12 6.83 0.00
CA ILE A 83 0.31 5.42 -0.07
C ILE A 83 0.53 4.98 -1.52
N LEU A 84 -0.35 5.39 -2.45
CA LEU A 84 -0.17 5.09 -3.88
C LEU A 84 1.18 5.62 -4.38
N CYS A 85 1.53 6.86 -4.03
CA CYS A 85 2.79 7.50 -4.44
C CYS A 85 4.03 6.93 -3.74
N ALA A 86 3.89 6.40 -2.51
CA ALA A 86 4.97 5.74 -1.77
C ALA A 86 5.41 4.40 -2.38
N GLY A 87 4.62 3.85 -3.32
CA GLY A 87 5.03 2.68 -4.09
C GLY A 87 6.30 2.93 -4.92
N GLN A 88 6.99 1.84 -5.25
CA GLN A 88 8.22 1.85 -6.04
C GLN A 88 8.03 2.66 -7.34
N LYS A 89 8.94 3.59 -7.61
CA LYS A 89 8.90 4.41 -8.84
C LYS A 89 8.95 3.50 -10.07
N GLY A 90 8.05 3.74 -11.03
CA GLY A 90 7.84 2.89 -12.21
C GLY A 90 6.82 1.76 -12.01
N ASP A 91 6.55 1.36 -10.76
CA ASP A 91 5.64 0.27 -10.40
C ASP A 91 4.37 0.78 -9.70
N ARG A 92 3.94 2.00 -10.04
CA ARG A 92 2.70 2.61 -9.55
C ARG A 92 1.67 2.61 -10.66
N ILE A 93 0.62 1.82 -10.48
CA ILE A 93 -0.35 1.49 -11.53
C ILE A 93 -1.73 1.95 -11.08
N ALA A 94 -2.59 2.29 -12.03
CA ALA A 94 -3.97 2.68 -11.76
C ALA A 94 -4.90 2.10 -12.81
N TYR A 95 -6.05 1.56 -12.41
CA TYR A 95 -7.05 1.08 -13.36
C TYR A 95 -7.61 2.22 -14.21
N PRO A 96 -8.08 1.94 -15.45
CA PRO A 96 -8.55 2.96 -16.40
C PRO A 96 -9.73 3.80 -15.91
N ASN A 97 -10.47 3.34 -14.90
CA ASN A 97 -11.62 4.04 -14.32
C ASN A 97 -11.38 4.46 -12.86
N SER A 98 -10.15 4.35 -12.37
CA SER A 98 -9.82 4.76 -11.01
C SER A 98 -9.80 6.29 -10.87
N SER A 99 -10.14 6.77 -9.67
CA SER A 99 -10.12 8.18 -9.29
C SER A 99 -8.95 8.49 -8.34
N GLY A 100 -8.42 9.72 -8.41
CA GLY A 100 -7.24 10.12 -7.62
C GLY A 100 -5.93 9.50 -8.12
N ARG A 101 -5.76 9.46 -9.46
CA ARG A 101 -4.70 8.69 -10.13
C ARG A 101 -3.30 9.24 -9.86
N ALA A 102 -2.35 8.32 -9.70
CA ALA A 102 -0.93 8.57 -9.95
C ALA A 102 -0.61 8.26 -11.43
N ASN A 103 -1.24 8.98 -12.37
CA ASN A 103 -0.86 8.88 -13.78
C ASN A 103 0.25 9.90 -14.09
N ALA A 104 1.45 9.70 -13.53
CA ALA A 104 2.74 10.26 -13.97
C ALA A 104 3.79 9.98 -12.88
N PHE A 105 4.76 9.10 -13.17
CA PHE A 105 6.23 9.32 -13.14
C PHE A 105 6.92 7.99 -13.42
#